data_AF-A0A4P9UKS9-F1
#
_entry.id   AF-A0A4P9UKS9-F1
#
_cell.length_a   1.000
_cell.length_b   1.000
_cell.length_c   1.000
_cell.angle_alpha   90.00
_cell.angle_beta   90.00
_cell.angle_gamma   90.00
#
_symmetry.space_group_name_H-M   'P 1'
#
loop_
_entity.id
_entity.type
_entity.pdbx_description
1 polymer ?
#
loop_
_entity_poly.entity_id
_entity_poly.type
_entity_poly.pdbx_seq_one_letter_code
_entity_poly.pdbx_strand_id
1 'polypeptide(L)'
;MLFHAMVLSHSLGFQAYLVLFAWVIIPLSFVVLTPVLRQRHQAPTLLLLRVFRSDDRIETLFDQVVERWRYSGNTLLIAGKDLSLRTLEPDELFTFLSGHIQDRFISSEARLQQALQDLDLLPDLDGRFRVNDFFCFDGTWQRVLSVLAHRANCVLMDLRGYCSERRGCSYELSVLAAMPHLRKLIILFDKQTDRETAEHLLKSSLTKIDWIDSDAKSDFEFSQKILKPLLTA
;
A
#
# COMPACT_ATOMS: atom_id res chain seq x y z
N MET A 1 -26.27 -47.25 19.82
CA MET A 1 -25.34 -46.33 19.11
C MET A 1 -24.50 -45.47 20.05
N LEU A 2 -25.01 -45.02 21.21
CA LEU A 2 -24.21 -44.28 22.23
C LEU A 2 -23.02 -45.07 22.82
N PHE A 3 -23.14 -46.39 23.00
CA PHE A 3 -22.06 -47.21 23.55
C PHE A 3 -20.86 -47.38 22.60
N HIS A 4 -21.07 -47.33 21.28
CA HIS A 4 -19.97 -47.40 20.30
C HIS A 4 -19.18 -46.09 20.17
N ALA A 5 -19.83 -44.95 20.42
CA ALA A 5 -19.15 -43.65 20.47
C ALA A 5 -18.22 -43.53 21.70
N MET A 6 -18.59 -44.17 22.82
CA MET A 6 -17.81 -44.15 24.05
C MET A 6 -16.59 -45.09 24.00
N VAL A 7 -16.65 -46.17 23.22
CA VAL A 7 -15.50 -47.07 22.99
C VAL A 7 -14.47 -46.44 22.03
N LEU A 8 -14.91 -45.65 21.04
CA LEU A 8 -13.98 -44.89 20.17
C LEU A 8 -13.21 -43.79 20.93
N SER A 9 -13.77 -43.25 22.02
CA SER A 9 -13.06 -42.24 22.83
C SER A 9 -11.93 -42.85 23.67
N HIS A 10 -11.93 -44.18 23.88
CA HIS A 10 -10.89 -44.87 24.64
C HIS A 10 -9.69 -45.29 23.78
N SER A 11 -9.87 -45.38 22.46
CA SER A 11 -8.78 -45.63 21.48
C SER A 11 -8.06 -44.36 21.02
N LEU A 12 -8.69 -43.20 21.23
CA LEU A 12 -8.05 -41.89 21.15
C LEU A 12 -7.21 -41.69 22.42
N GLY A 13 -6.15 -42.47 22.56
CA GLY A 13 -5.25 -42.43 23.71
C GLY A 13 -4.53 -41.07 23.86
N PHE A 14 -3.40 -41.05 24.58
CA PHE A 14 -2.57 -39.86 24.80
C PHE A 14 -2.28 -39.01 23.53
N GLN A 15 -2.34 -39.62 22.34
CA GLN A 15 -2.21 -38.93 21.06
C GLN A 15 -3.30 -37.89 20.76
N ALA A 16 -4.54 -38.05 21.26
CA ALA A 16 -5.59 -37.04 21.08
C ALA A 16 -5.26 -35.75 21.86
N TYR A 17 -4.65 -35.89 23.03
CA TYR A 17 -4.15 -34.74 23.80
C TYR A 17 -3.01 -34.03 23.08
N LEU A 18 -2.11 -34.75 22.39
CA LEU A 18 -1.05 -34.11 21.58
C LEU A 18 -1.62 -33.27 20.42
N VAL A 19 -2.69 -33.71 19.77
CA VAL A 19 -3.36 -32.93 18.71
C VAL A 19 -4.01 -31.67 19.28
N LEU A 20 -4.70 -31.78 20.42
CA LEU A 20 -5.27 -30.62 21.10
C LEU A 20 -4.19 -29.65 21.59
N PHE A 21 -3.08 -30.18 22.12
CA PHE A 21 -1.94 -29.37 22.55
C PHE A 21 -1.28 -28.67 21.37
N ALA A 22 -1.12 -29.32 20.23
CA ALA A 22 -0.61 -28.70 19.01
C ALA A 22 -1.53 -27.55 18.53
N TRP A 23 -2.85 -27.75 18.59
CA TRP A 23 -3.83 -26.72 18.26
C TRP A 23 -3.76 -25.47 19.16
N VAL A 24 -3.32 -25.62 20.42
CA VAL A 24 -3.13 -24.50 21.35
C VAL A 24 -1.73 -23.91 21.26
N ILE A 25 -0.69 -24.74 21.13
CA ILE A 25 0.70 -24.30 21.05
C ILE A 25 0.95 -23.48 19.79
N ILE A 26 0.38 -23.86 18.63
CA ILE A 26 0.61 -23.13 17.38
C ILE A 26 0.20 -21.66 17.50
N PRO A 27 -1.06 -21.28 17.80
CA PRO A 27 -1.45 -19.88 17.92
C PRO A 27 -0.73 -19.18 19.08
N LEU A 28 -0.52 -19.86 20.22
CA LEU A 28 0.22 -19.30 21.34
C LEU A 28 1.67 -18.98 20.97
N SER A 29 2.32 -19.85 20.19
CA SER A 29 3.68 -19.65 19.72
C SER A 29 3.76 -18.45 18.79
N PHE A 30 2.79 -18.26 17.88
CA PHE A 30 2.72 -17.07 17.04
C PHE A 30 2.57 -15.80 17.88
N VAL A 31 1.66 -15.76 18.85
CA VAL A 31 1.46 -14.57 19.71
C VAL A 31 2.70 -14.25 20.56
N VAL A 32 3.43 -15.26 21.03
CA VAL A 32 4.62 -15.07 21.89
C VAL A 32 5.87 -14.75 21.07
N LEU A 33 6.06 -15.38 19.89
CA LEU A 33 7.25 -15.20 19.05
C LEU A 33 7.15 -13.96 18.16
N THR A 34 5.96 -13.55 17.72
CA THR A 34 5.77 -12.37 16.84
C THR A 34 6.37 -11.07 17.40
N PRO A 35 6.19 -10.67 18.68
CA PRO A 35 6.79 -9.43 19.18
C PRO A 35 8.32 -9.51 19.28
N VAL A 36 8.89 -10.71 19.46
CA VAL A 36 10.34 -10.95 19.53
C VAL A 36 10.97 -10.94 18.14
N LEU A 37 10.26 -11.48 17.15
CA LEU A 37 10.63 -11.47 15.74
C LEU A 37 10.36 -10.11 15.07
N ARG A 38 9.59 -9.23 15.72
CA ARG A 38 9.25 -7.91 15.19
C ARG A 38 10.50 -7.07 15.05
N GLN A 39 10.83 -6.68 13.83
CA GLN A 39 11.94 -5.76 13.59
C GLN A 39 11.65 -4.43 14.29
N ARG A 40 12.59 -3.99 15.14
CA ARG A 40 12.52 -2.73 15.90
C ARG A 40 12.75 -1.46 15.05
N HIS A 41 13.06 -1.60 13.77
CA HIS A 41 13.22 -0.45 12.88
C HIS A 41 11.84 0.05 12.42
N GLN A 42 11.66 1.36 12.41
CA GLN A 42 10.47 1.99 11.83
C GLN A 42 10.43 1.64 10.33
N ALA A 43 9.42 0.87 9.94
CA ALA A 43 9.25 0.45 8.57
C ALA A 43 8.99 1.67 7.67
N PRO A 44 9.66 1.79 6.51
CA PRO A 44 9.45 2.91 5.61
C PRO A 44 8.01 2.92 5.09
N THR A 45 7.47 4.11 4.88
CA THR A 45 6.14 4.27 4.30
C THR A 45 6.25 4.61 2.82
N LEU A 46 5.59 3.84 1.97
CA LEU A 46 5.45 4.09 0.53
C LEU A 46 4.14 4.82 0.27
N LEU A 47 4.22 5.98 -0.39
CA LEU A 47 3.06 6.65 -0.94
C LEU A 47 2.93 6.33 -2.42
N LEU A 48 1.77 5.79 -2.79
CA LEU A 48 1.42 5.43 -4.15
C LEU A 48 0.49 6.47 -4.76
N LEU A 49 0.95 7.12 -5.83
CA LEU A 49 0.18 8.10 -6.59
C LEU A 49 -0.07 7.55 -7.99
N ARG A 50 -1.33 7.27 -8.32
CA ARG A 50 -1.71 6.71 -9.62
C ARG A 50 -2.73 7.59 -10.31
N VAL A 51 -2.55 7.80 -11.61
CA VAL A 51 -3.58 8.37 -12.48
C VAL A 51 -4.45 7.23 -12.99
N PHE A 52 -5.75 7.28 -12.75
CA PHE A 52 -6.70 6.27 -13.21
C PHE A 52 -6.76 6.27 -14.75
N ARG A 53 -6.00 5.37 -15.38
CA ARG A 53 -6.07 5.04 -16.81
C ARG A 53 -6.29 3.54 -16.89
N SER A 54 -7.19 3.09 -17.76
CA SER A 54 -7.45 1.67 -18.02
C SER A 54 -6.26 1.04 -18.74
N ASP A 55 -5.26 0.60 -17.99
CA ASP A 55 -4.09 -0.11 -18.47
C ASP A 55 -3.78 -1.26 -17.52
N ASP A 56 -4.39 -2.42 -17.81
CA ASP A 56 -4.31 -3.65 -17.00
C ASP A 56 -2.86 -4.06 -16.70
N ARG A 57 -1.93 -3.75 -17.61
CA ARG A 57 -0.50 -4.08 -17.43
C ARG A 57 0.12 -3.25 -16.31
N ILE A 58 -0.17 -1.95 -16.28
CA ILE A 58 0.35 -1.07 -15.24
C ILE A 58 -0.36 -1.32 -13.92
N GLU A 59 -1.65 -1.62 -13.92
CA GLU A 59 -2.34 -2.07 -12.70
C GLU A 59 -1.66 -3.32 -12.11
N THR A 60 -1.41 -4.34 -12.95
CA THR A 60 -0.73 -5.58 -12.51
C THR A 60 0.67 -5.30 -11.95
N LEU A 61 1.41 -4.36 -12.55
CA LEU A 61 2.71 -3.94 -12.04
C LEU A 61 2.60 -3.30 -10.66
N PHE A 62 1.66 -2.38 -10.48
CA PHE A 62 1.43 -1.72 -9.21
C PHE A 62 1.08 -2.75 -8.13
N ASP A 63 0.21 -3.70 -8.43
CA ASP A 63 -0.14 -4.80 -7.53
C ASP A 63 1.10 -5.62 -7.14
N GLN A 64 1.97 -5.98 -8.10
CA GLN A 64 3.21 -6.72 -7.81
C GLN A 64 4.18 -5.92 -6.92
N VAL A 65 4.32 -4.62 -7.17
CA VAL A 65 5.18 -3.74 -6.37
C VAL A 65 4.63 -3.61 -4.95
N VAL A 66 3.33 -3.37 -4.80
CA VAL A 66 2.66 -3.29 -3.50
C VAL A 66 2.79 -4.61 -2.74
N GLU A 67 2.47 -5.74 -3.37
CA GLU A 67 2.57 -7.07 -2.76
C GLU A 67 3.97 -7.37 -2.23
N ARG A 68 5.01 -6.99 -2.96
CA ARG A 68 6.39 -7.13 -2.47
C ARG A 68 6.72 -6.11 -1.38
N TRP A 69 6.30 -4.86 -1.53
CA TRP A 69 6.56 -3.79 -0.57
C TRP A 69 5.94 -4.07 0.80
N ARG A 70 4.79 -4.76 0.86
CA ARG A 70 4.13 -5.18 2.10
C ARG A 70 5.03 -6.00 3.03
N TYR A 71 6.11 -6.60 2.56
CA TYR A 71 7.09 -7.28 3.42
C TYR A 71 8.15 -6.35 4.02
N SER A 72 8.18 -5.09 3.57
CA SER A 72 9.21 -4.10 3.91
C SER A 72 8.64 -2.90 4.64
N GLY A 73 7.43 -2.46 4.33
CA GLY A 73 6.79 -1.38 5.06
C GLY A 73 5.37 -1.05 4.63
N ASN A 74 4.85 0.02 5.24
CA ASN A 74 3.47 0.47 5.06
C ASN A 74 3.25 1.05 3.67
N THR A 75 2.03 0.88 3.14
CA THR A 75 1.61 1.51 1.88
C THR A 75 0.46 2.47 2.15
N LEU A 76 0.58 3.70 1.66
CA LEU A 76 -0.48 4.70 1.61
C LEU A 76 -0.88 4.89 0.15
N LEU A 77 -2.17 4.74 -0.15
CA LEU A 77 -2.70 4.93 -1.49
C LEU A 77 -3.78 6.02 -1.46
N ILE A 78 -3.75 6.92 -2.45
CA ILE A 78 -4.86 7.86 -2.67
C ILE A 78 -5.78 7.24 -3.73
N ALA A 79 -7.02 6.97 -3.33
CA ALA A 79 -8.04 6.38 -4.19
C ALA A 79 -9.11 7.44 -4.54
N GLY A 80 -9.50 7.47 -5.81
CA GLY A 80 -10.60 8.30 -6.31
C GLY A 80 -11.95 7.58 -6.19
N LYS A 81 -13.00 8.23 -6.73
CA LYS A 81 -14.36 7.68 -6.77
C LYS A 81 -14.49 6.40 -7.60
N ASP A 82 -13.56 6.17 -8.54
CA ASP A 82 -13.51 4.97 -9.36
C ASP A 82 -12.67 3.89 -8.66
N LEU A 83 -13.39 3.00 -7.98
CA LEU A 83 -12.86 2.06 -7.01
C LEU A 83 -12.33 0.81 -7.73
N SER A 84 -11.04 0.50 -7.62
CA SER A 84 -10.52 -0.78 -8.07
C SER A 84 -10.85 -1.85 -7.02
N LEU A 85 -11.93 -2.63 -7.23
CA LEU A 85 -12.39 -3.73 -6.35
C LEU A 85 -11.33 -4.79 -6.02
N ARG A 86 -10.18 -4.77 -6.70
CA ARG A 86 -9.10 -5.76 -6.60
C ARG A 86 -8.15 -5.54 -5.43
N THR A 87 -8.09 -4.33 -4.86
CA THR A 87 -7.20 -3.99 -3.73
C THR A 87 -7.95 -3.94 -2.39
N LEU A 88 -9.27 -4.19 -2.39
CA LEU A 88 -10.08 -4.10 -1.18
C LEU A 88 -9.66 -5.14 -0.16
N GLU A 89 -9.22 -4.68 1.00
CA GLU A 89 -9.03 -5.54 2.16
C GLU A 89 -10.41 -6.05 2.66
N PRO A 90 -10.48 -7.20 3.37
CA PRO A 90 -11.74 -7.85 3.69
C PRO A 90 -12.77 -6.96 4.42
N ASP A 91 -12.35 -6.12 5.36
CA ASP A 91 -13.25 -5.20 6.07
C ASP A 91 -13.81 -4.10 5.16
N GLU A 92 -13.03 -3.68 4.16
CA GLU A 92 -13.44 -2.72 3.15
C GLU A 92 -14.43 -3.33 2.17
N LEU A 93 -14.22 -4.59 1.80
CA LEU A 93 -15.16 -5.35 0.99
C LEU A 93 -16.52 -5.48 1.69
N PHE A 94 -16.56 -5.75 3.00
CA PHE A 94 -17.82 -5.77 3.75
C PHE A 94 -18.48 -4.39 3.82
N THR A 95 -17.69 -3.31 3.95
CA THR A 95 -18.19 -1.93 3.91
C THR A 95 -18.74 -1.57 2.52
N PHE A 96 -18.10 -2.06 1.46
CA PHE A 96 -18.55 -1.92 0.09
C PHE A 96 -19.86 -2.68 -0.16
N LEU A 97 -19.91 -3.97 0.21
CA LEU A 97 -21.09 -4.83 0.04
C LEU A 97 -22.30 -4.32 0.84
N SER A 98 -22.05 -3.65 1.95
CA SER A 98 -23.12 -3.00 2.73
C SER A 98 -23.55 -1.63 2.17
N GLY A 99 -22.91 -1.12 1.11
CA GLY A 99 -23.27 0.16 0.48
C GLY A 99 -22.74 1.41 1.20
N HIS A 100 -21.95 1.25 2.26
CA HIS A 100 -21.47 2.33 3.13
C HIS A 100 -20.08 2.84 2.75
N ILE A 101 -19.56 2.51 1.56
CA ILE A 101 -18.23 2.97 1.15
C ILE A 101 -18.12 4.49 1.05
N GLN A 102 -19.26 5.17 0.79
CA GLN A 102 -19.35 6.63 0.79
C GLN A 102 -18.97 7.23 2.15
N ASP A 103 -19.17 6.51 3.25
CA ASP A 103 -18.84 6.97 4.62
C ASP A 103 -17.34 6.90 4.92
N ARG A 104 -16.57 6.19 4.08
CA ARG A 104 -15.10 6.18 4.13
C ARG A 104 -14.45 7.31 3.32
N PHE A 105 -15.23 8.05 2.52
CA PHE A 105 -14.66 9.19 1.79
C PHE A 105 -14.32 10.34 2.74
N ILE A 106 -13.13 10.91 2.52
CA ILE A 106 -12.61 12.02 3.28
C ILE A 106 -13.26 13.30 2.76
N SER A 107 -14.34 13.71 3.43
CA SER A 107 -15.09 14.94 3.14
C SER A 107 -14.65 16.14 3.98
N SER A 108 -13.96 15.91 5.10
CA SER A 108 -13.56 16.95 6.05
C SER A 108 -12.19 16.67 6.68
N GLU A 109 -11.60 17.70 7.30
CA GLU A 109 -10.35 17.55 8.06
C GLU A 109 -10.50 16.61 9.25
N ALA A 110 -11.64 16.66 9.95
CA ALA A 110 -11.92 15.73 11.05
C ALA A 110 -11.90 14.27 10.57
N ARG A 111 -12.49 13.98 9.40
CA ARG A 111 -12.49 12.63 8.81
C ARG A 111 -11.08 12.19 8.41
N LEU A 112 -10.27 13.10 7.87
CA LEU A 112 -8.86 12.84 7.59
C LEU A 112 -8.07 12.50 8.87
N GLN A 113 -8.25 13.27 9.94
CA GLN A 113 -7.58 12.99 11.22
C GLN A 113 -8.00 11.64 11.81
N GLN A 114 -9.28 11.28 11.72
CA GLN A 114 -9.76 9.96 12.11
C GLN A 114 -9.09 8.85 11.29
N ALA A 115 -9.09 8.96 9.96
CA ALA A 115 -8.44 7.98 9.09
C ALA A 115 -6.94 7.83 9.39
N LEU A 116 -6.26 8.92 9.78
CA LEU A 116 -4.85 8.89 10.19
C LEU A 116 -4.63 8.24 11.57
N GLN A 117 -5.59 8.36 12.48
CA GLN A 117 -5.55 7.71 13.80
C GLN A 117 -5.82 6.21 13.70
N ASP A 118 -6.67 5.82 12.74
CA ASP A 118 -7.04 4.44 12.45
C ASP A 118 -5.99 3.71 11.58
N LEU A 119 -4.87 4.37 11.23
CA LEU A 119 -3.79 3.76 10.44
C LEU A 119 -3.19 2.56 11.17
N ASP A 120 -3.30 1.40 10.53
CA ASP A 120 -2.59 0.21 10.98
C ASP A 120 -1.18 0.21 10.39
N LEU A 121 -0.24 0.77 11.16
CA LEU A 121 1.18 0.86 10.79
C LEU A 121 1.98 -0.38 11.21
N LEU A 122 1.30 -1.34 11.84
CA LEU A 122 1.88 -2.52 12.42
C LEU A 122 1.78 -3.68 11.42
N PRO A 123 2.81 -4.54 11.31
CA PRO A 123 2.69 -5.73 10.49
C PRO A 123 1.69 -6.69 11.14
N ASP A 124 0.91 -7.37 10.30
CA ASP A 124 0.03 -8.49 10.63
C ASP A 124 0.85 -9.69 11.16
N LEU A 125 0.17 -10.75 11.63
CA LEU A 125 0.82 -11.95 12.18
C LEU A 125 1.72 -12.68 11.18
N ASP A 126 1.48 -12.53 9.88
CA ASP A 126 2.31 -13.05 8.80
C ASP A 126 3.51 -12.15 8.46
N GLY A 127 3.67 -11.03 9.18
CA GLY A 127 4.75 -10.06 9.02
C GLY A 127 4.51 -9.02 7.92
N ARG A 128 3.36 -9.05 7.25
CA ARG A 128 3.04 -8.13 6.17
C ARG A 128 2.40 -6.86 6.70
N PHE A 129 2.77 -5.73 6.14
CA PHE A 129 2.13 -4.45 6.39
C PHE A 129 0.87 -4.29 5.54
N ARG A 130 -0.10 -3.55 6.07
CA ARG A 130 -1.37 -3.28 5.39
C ARG A 130 -1.22 -2.16 4.36
N VAL A 131 -2.08 -2.23 3.35
CA VAL A 131 -2.30 -1.12 2.41
C VAL A 131 -3.41 -0.25 3.00
N ASN A 132 -3.14 1.05 3.11
CA ASN A 132 -4.08 2.00 3.69
C ASN A 132 -4.60 2.93 2.59
N ASP A 133 -5.88 2.78 2.26
CA ASP A 133 -6.54 3.51 1.18
C ASP A 133 -7.22 4.78 1.69
N PHE A 134 -6.91 5.91 1.06
CA PHE A 134 -7.50 7.21 1.36
C PHE A 134 -8.45 7.61 0.22
N PHE A 135 -9.74 7.35 0.41
CA PHE A 135 -10.80 7.70 -0.53
C PHE A 135 -11.07 9.21 -0.50
N CYS A 136 -10.80 9.89 -1.61
CA CYS A 136 -10.92 11.34 -1.71
C CYS A 136 -12.03 11.78 -2.68
N PHE A 137 -12.65 12.91 -2.39
CA PHE A 137 -13.46 13.65 -3.36
C PHE A 137 -12.58 14.65 -4.12
N ASP A 138 -13.07 15.14 -5.26
CA ASP A 138 -12.35 16.09 -6.14
C ASP A 138 -11.86 17.37 -5.42
N GLY A 139 -12.48 17.74 -4.30
CA GLY A 139 -12.11 18.91 -3.49
C GLY A 139 -11.18 18.63 -2.30
N THR A 140 -10.92 17.37 -1.93
CA THR A 140 -10.18 17.02 -0.70
C THR A 140 -8.83 16.34 -0.94
N TRP A 141 -8.59 15.81 -2.13
CA TRP A 141 -7.36 15.08 -2.48
C TRP A 141 -6.08 15.89 -2.27
N GLN A 142 -6.07 17.21 -2.55
CA GLN A 142 -4.89 18.06 -2.38
C GLN A 142 -4.41 18.13 -0.93
N ARG A 143 -5.36 18.18 0.01
CA ARG A 143 -5.09 18.19 1.45
C ARG A 143 -4.58 16.83 1.90
N VAL A 144 -5.26 15.76 1.46
CA VAL A 144 -4.84 14.39 1.78
C VAL A 144 -3.42 14.13 1.28
N LEU A 145 -3.14 14.45 0.02
CA LEU A 145 -1.81 14.33 -0.58
C LEU A 145 -0.74 15.02 0.25
N SER A 146 -0.96 16.29 0.62
CA SER A 146 -0.01 17.03 1.44
C SER A 146 0.28 16.29 2.74
N VAL A 147 -0.77 15.82 3.43
CA VAL A 147 -0.63 15.14 4.73
C VAL A 147 0.04 13.76 4.62
N LEU A 148 -0.21 13.01 3.55
CA LEU A 148 0.43 11.72 3.30
C LEU A 148 1.88 11.87 2.83
N ALA A 149 2.18 12.88 2.01
CA ALA A 149 3.55 13.16 1.55
C ALA A 149 4.50 13.49 2.72
N HIS A 150 4.00 14.16 3.76
CA HIS A 150 4.77 14.41 4.99
C HIS A 150 5.08 13.14 5.81
N ARG A 151 4.38 12.03 5.57
CA ARG A 151 4.58 10.74 6.25
C ARG A 151 5.36 9.74 5.39
N ALA A 152 5.33 9.91 4.08
CA ALA A 152 5.99 9.03 3.13
C ALA A 152 7.52 9.14 3.20
N ASN A 153 8.20 8.01 3.13
CA ASN A 153 9.66 7.94 2.96
C ASN A 153 10.03 7.67 1.51
N CYS A 154 9.18 6.92 0.80
CA CYS A 154 9.31 6.60 -0.61
C CYS A 154 8.01 6.96 -1.32
N VAL A 155 8.11 7.43 -2.56
CA VAL A 155 6.95 7.72 -3.41
C VAL A 155 7.12 6.99 -4.73
N LEU A 156 6.06 6.33 -5.18
CA LEU A 156 5.93 5.80 -6.53
C LEU A 156 4.76 6.53 -7.21
N MET A 157 5.06 7.25 -8.29
CA MET A 157 4.11 8.11 -8.99
C MET A 157 3.95 7.67 -10.45
N ASP A 158 2.71 7.45 -10.89
CA ASP A 158 2.36 7.32 -12.30
C ASP A 158 2.16 8.71 -12.93
N LEU A 159 3.07 9.11 -13.81
CA LEU A 159 3.02 10.40 -14.53
C LEU A 159 2.73 10.22 -16.04
N ARG A 160 2.31 9.02 -16.48
CA ARG A 160 2.09 8.74 -17.91
C ARG A 160 1.01 9.63 -18.53
N GLY A 161 1.30 10.16 -19.72
CA GLY A 161 0.41 11.09 -20.43
C GLY A 161 0.21 12.43 -19.74
N TYR A 162 1.10 12.81 -18.82
CA TYR A 162 1.12 14.15 -18.23
C TYR A 162 1.45 15.22 -19.27
N CYS A 163 0.71 16.33 -19.20
CA CYS A 163 1.01 17.57 -19.91
C CYS A 163 0.79 18.76 -18.96
N SER A 164 1.42 19.89 -19.26
CA SER A 164 1.38 21.12 -18.44
C SER A 164 -0.03 21.69 -18.20
N GLU A 165 -1.02 21.31 -19.01
CA GLU A 165 -2.42 21.69 -18.82
C GLU A 165 -3.10 20.92 -17.67
N ARG A 166 -2.58 19.74 -17.29
CA ARG A 166 -3.10 18.91 -16.18
C ARG A 166 -2.58 19.43 -14.84
N ARG A 167 -3.22 20.50 -14.34
CA ARG A 167 -2.85 21.18 -13.08
C ARG A 167 -2.76 20.25 -11.87
N GLY A 168 -3.50 19.14 -11.85
CA GLY A 168 -3.48 18.16 -10.76
C GLY A 168 -2.09 17.55 -10.54
N CYS A 169 -1.49 16.98 -11.60
CA CYS A 169 -0.16 16.38 -11.52
C CYS A 169 0.94 17.41 -11.27
N SER A 170 0.82 18.64 -11.81
CA SER A 170 1.77 19.71 -11.50
C SER A 170 1.76 20.08 -10.01
N TYR A 171 0.57 20.10 -9.40
CA TYR A 171 0.44 20.29 -7.95
C TYR A 171 1.07 19.12 -7.18
N GLU A 172 0.82 17.88 -7.57
CA GLU A 172 1.43 16.70 -6.95
C GLU A 172 2.95 16.77 -6.96
N LEU A 173 3.55 17.05 -8.13
CA LEU A 173 4.99 17.21 -8.29
C LEU A 173 5.54 18.33 -7.40
N SER A 174 4.84 19.46 -7.30
CA SER A 174 5.28 20.57 -6.45
C SER A 174 5.26 20.24 -4.95
N VAL A 175 4.26 19.49 -4.50
CA VAL A 175 4.18 19.01 -3.11
C VAL A 175 5.34 18.06 -2.82
N LEU A 176 5.60 17.11 -3.72
CA LEU A 176 6.70 16.14 -3.57
C LEU A 176 8.08 16.81 -3.61
N ALA A 177 8.27 17.81 -4.48
CA ALA A 177 9.52 18.56 -4.57
C ALA A 177 9.88 19.27 -3.26
N ALA A 178 8.87 19.66 -2.48
CA ALA A 178 9.03 20.36 -1.22
C ALA A 178 9.30 19.44 -0.01
N MET A 179 9.32 18.11 -0.17
CA MET A 179 9.50 17.16 0.94
C MET A 179 10.98 16.80 1.17
N PRO A 180 11.65 17.33 2.21
CA PRO A 180 13.08 17.09 2.43
C PRO A 180 13.39 15.69 2.99
N HIS A 181 12.42 15.03 3.64
CA HIS A 181 12.57 13.72 4.27
C HIS A 181 12.34 12.55 3.31
N LEU A 182 11.93 12.83 2.08
CA LEU A 182 11.67 11.81 1.08
C LEU A 182 13.01 11.23 0.62
N ARG A 183 13.23 9.95 0.91
CA ARG A 183 14.46 9.22 0.57
C ARG A 183 14.49 8.89 -0.91
N LYS A 184 13.32 8.59 -1.47
CA LYS A 184 13.20 8.12 -2.85
C LYS A 184 11.91 8.57 -3.52
N LEU A 185 12.03 9.06 -4.74
CA LEU A 185 10.92 9.34 -5.64
C LEU A 185 11.12 8.52 -6.93
N ILE A 186 10.16 7.67 -7.27
CA ILE A 186 10.15 6.91 -8.52
C ILE A 186 8.98 7.41 -9.35
N ILE A 187 9.27 7.78 -10.60
CA ILE A 187 8.29 8.32 -11.53
C ILE A 187 8.20 7.41 -12.76
N LEU A 188 7.00 6.90 -13.02
CA LEU A 188 6.69 6.20 -14.26
C LEU A 188 6.28 7.22 -15.33
N PHE A 189 6.88 7.12 -16.51
CA PHE A 189 6.58 8.00 -17.63
C PHE A 189 6.43 7.20 -18.94
N ASP A 190 5.72 7.78 -19.90
CA ASP A 190 5.55 7.25 -21.26
C ASP A 190 6.04 8.27 -22.29
N LYS A 191 5.96 7.93 -23.58
CA LYS A 191 6.34 8.83 -24.69
C LYS A 191 5.47 10.09 -24.79
N GLN A 192 4.30 10.12 -24.16
CA GLN A 192 3.37 11.24 -24.19
C GLN A 192 3.58 12.19 -23.00
N THR A 193 4.49 11.84 -22.08
CA THR A 193 4.76 12.59 -20.86
C THR A 193 5.64 13.79 -21.16
N ASP A 194 5.18 14.99 -20.80
CA ASP A 194 6.00 16.21 -20.77
C ASP A 194 7.01 16.16 -19.62
N ARG A 195 8.10 15.43 -19.88
CA ARG A 195 9.17 15.19 -18.91
C ARG A 195 9.94 16.45 -18.57
N GLU A 196 10.16 17.35 -19.53
CA GLU A 196 10.92 18.58 -19.31
C GLU A 196 10.24 19.47 -18.27
N THR A 197 8.91 19.67 -18.40
CA THR A 197 8.14 20.44 -17.42
C THR A 197 8.16 19.77 -16.04
N ALA A 198 8.04 18.44 -15.98
CA ALA A 198 8.05 17.71 -14.72
C ALA A 198 9.41 17.76 -14.02
N GLU A 199 10.51 17.61 -14.76
CA GLU A 199 11.88 17.78 -14.25
C GLU A 199 12.13 19.20 -13.74
N HIS A 200 11.61 20.21 -14.44
CA HIS A 200 11.71 21.59 -13.99
C HIS A 200 11.01 21.81 -12.62
N LEU A 201 9.83 21.23 -12.42
CA LEU A 201 9.10 21.31 -11.15
C LEU A 201 9.83 20.59 -10.01
N LEU A 202 10.52 19.49 -10.30
CA LEU A 202 11.26 18.72 -9.32
C LEU A 202 12.69 19.20 -9.08
N LYS A 203 13.17 20.20 -9.83
CA LYS A 203 14.56 20.70 -9.78
C LYS A 203 14.98 21.18 -8.39
N SER A 204 14.04 21.68 -7.58
CA SER A 204 14.29 22.13 -6.21
C SER A 204 14.32 20.98 -5.19
N SER A 205 13.97 19.76 -5.59
CA SER A 205 13.95 18.61 -4.69
C SER A 205 15.36 18.16 -4.33
N LEU A 206 15.55 17.81 -3.06
CA LEU A 206 16.79 17.17 -2.56
C LEU A 206 16.73 15.64 -2.68
N THR A 207 15.60 15.09 -3.10
CA THR A 207 15.35 13.65 -3.15
C THR A 207 16.00 13.01 -4.38
N LYS A 208 16.44 11.75 -4.24
CA LYS A 208 16.88 10.95 -5.38
C LYS A 208 15.67 10.53 -6.22
N ILE A 209 15.62 11.02 -7.46
CA ILE A 209 14.55 10.76 -8.41
C ILE A 209 14.99 9.73 -9.44
N ASP A 210 14.25 8.63 -9.56
CA ASP A 210 14.44 7.64 -10.63
C ASP A 210 13.28 7.71 -11.62
N TRP A 211 13.60 7.96 -12.89
CA TRP A 211 12.64 7.96 -13.99
C TRP A 211 12.62 6.59 -14.65
N ILE A 212 11.45 5.96 -14.72
CA ILE A 212 11.30 4.62 -15.32
C ILE A 212 10.30 4.69 -16.46
N ASP A 213 10.77 4.29 -17.64
CA ASP A 213 9.96 4.21 -18.85
C ASP A 213 8.98 3.02 -18.75
N SER A 214 7.69 3.29 -18.96
CA SER A 214 6.65 2.27 -18.96
C SER A 214 6.69 1.33 -20.17
N ASP A 215 7.39 1.70 -21.24
CA ASP A 215 7.52 0.88 -22.47
C ASP A 215 8.52 -0.29 -22.33
N ALA A 216 8.93 -0.63 -21.11
CA ALA A 216 9.84 -1.75 -20.85
C ALA A 216 9.33 -3.06 -21.45
N LYS A 217 10.24 -3.84 -22.07
CA LYS A 217 9.90 -5.05 -22.85
C LYS A 217 9.42 -6.26 -22.02
N SER A 218 9.63 -6.26 -20.69
CA SER A 218 9.31 -7.38 -19.80
C SER A 218 8.81 -6.87 -18.44
N ASP A 219 7.69 -7.42 -17.97
CA ASP A 219 7.04 -7.02 -16.71
C ASP A 219 7.86 -7.41 -15.47
N PHE A 220 8.60 -8.51 -15.54
CA PHE A 220 9.49 -8.93 -14.46
C PHE A 220 10.68 -7.98 -14.30
N GLU A 221 11.31 -7.59 -15.41
CA GLU A 221 12.40 -6.61 -15.37
C GLU A 221 11.91 -5.25 -14.91
N PHE A 222 10.68 -4.90 -15.27
CA PHE A 222 10.05 -3.64 -14.91
C PHE A 222 9.76 -3.56 -13.41
N SER A 223 9.14 -4.59 -12.81
CA SER A 223 8.91 -4.65 -11.37
C SER A 223 10.23 -4.65 -10.58
N GLN A 224 11.24 -5.39 -11.02
CA GLN A 224 12.58 -5.38 -10.42
C GLN A 224 13.23 -3.98 -10.46
N LYS A 225 13.09 -3.26 -11.57
CA LYS A 225 13.60 -1.88 -11.70
C LYS A 225 12.94 -0.90 -10.74
N ILE A 226 11.68 -1.13 -10.35
CA ILE A 226 10.98 -0.30 -9.36
C ILE A 226 11.33 -0.74 -7.94
N LEU A 227 11.29 -2.04 -7.67
CA LEU A 227 11.47 -2.59 -6.33
C LEU A 227 12.89 -2.42 -5.81
N LYS A 228 13.90 -2.64 -6.65
CA LYS A 228 15.30 -2.57 -6.21
C LYS A 228 15.65 -1.19 -5.65
N PRO A 229 15.34 -0.05 -6.31
CA PRO A 229 15.56 1.26 -5.72
C PRO A 229 14.73 1.52 -4.46
N LEU A 230 13.47 1.08 -4.39
CA LEU A 230 12.60 1.27 -3.21
C LEU A 230 13.14 0.55 -1.98
N LEU A 231 13.62 -0.68 -2.13
CA LEU A 231 14.11 -1.51 -1.03
C LEU A 231 15.52 -1.12 -0.55
N THR A 232 16.23 -0.28 -1.31
CA THR A 232 17.58 0.20 -0.97
C THR A 232 17.61 1.63 -0.41
N ALA A 233 16.45 2.25 -0.18
CA ALA A 233 16.30 3.64 0.25
C ALA A 233 16.14 3.81 1.77
#